data_AF-A0ABD3RZL0-F1
#
_entry.id   AF-A0ABD3RZL0-F1
#
_cell.length_a   1.000
_cell.length_b   1.000
_cell.length_c   1.000
_cell.angle_alpha   90.00
_cell.angle_beta   90.00
_cell.angle_gamma   90.00
#
_symmetry.space_group_name_H-M   'P 1'
#
loop_
_entity.id
_entity.type
_entity.pdbx_description
1 polymer ?
#
loop_
_entity_poly.entity_id
_entity_poly.type
_entity_poly.pdbx_seq_one_letter_code
_entity_poly.pdbx_strand_id
1 'polypeptide(L)'
;MPSLPRLSSIVDLTKTMSPRRCHHLVVMIHCGPKTGSTMLHAACQSNLKEICGVKKQGRFPAGYVDEPVLFPLICRCIHTMHFCVKEIMMPPEEVPTIRDDISLFVHMFPFREYDDWAKSAMKQQYDCGGLRACNRTSKLLEAMEFMNESHPFLLYHYLELTNVLGRLGIEYGLPLLPKSNERMKGK
;
A
#
# COMPACT_ATOMS: atom_id res chain seq x y z
N MET A 1 -36.49 -19.62 36.11
CA MET A 1 -35.71 -18.71 35.27
C MET A 1 -34.30 -19.29 35.13
N PRO A 2 -33.86 -19.69 33.93
CA PRO A 2 -32.54 -20.28 33.76
C PRO A 2 -31.46 -19.19 33.80
N SER A 3 -30.47 -19.38 34.66
CA SER A 3 -29.29 -18.53 34.82
C SER A 3 -28.33 -18.70 33.63
N LEU A 4 -27.88 -17.57 33.07
CA LEU A 4 -26.86 -17.53 32.02
C LEU A 4 -25.52 -18.10 32.52
N PRO A 5 -24.79 -18.88 31.69
CA PRO A 5 -23.49 -19.41 32.07
C PRO A 5 -22.41 -18.32 32.09
N ARG A 6 -21.49 -18.44 33.05
CA ARG A 6 -20.31 -17.58 33.22
C ARG A 6 -19.32 -17.78 32.06
N LEU A 7 -18.91 -16.68 31.45
CA LEU A 7 -17.76 -16.59 30.55
C LEU A 7 -16.46 -16.77 31.36
N SER A 8 -15.99 -18.01 31.49
CA SER A 8 -14.67 -18.33 32.03
C SER A 8 -13.92 -19.25 31.07
N SER A 9 -13.32 -18.65 30.04
CA SER A 9 -12.05 -19.12 29.44
C SER A 9 -11.65 -18.16 28.33
N ILE A 10 -10.93 -17.10 28.66
CA ILE A 10 -10.04 -16.45 27.69
C ILE A 10 -8.95 -17.50 27.46
N VAL A 11 -9.06 -18.22 26.35
CA VAL A 11 -8.02 -19.11 25.88
C VAL A 11 -6.82 -18.25 25.56
N ASP A 12 -5.73 -18.49 26.29
CA ASP A 12 -4.46 -17.82 26.13
C ASP A 12 -3.90 -18.16 24.73
N LEU A 13 -4.17 -17.27 23.76
CA LEU A 13 -3.76 -17.37 22.35
C LEU A 13 -2.26 -17.15 22.15
N THR A 14 -1.48 -17.07 23.23
CA THR A 14 0.00 -17.00 23.18
C THR A 14 0.66 -18.37 22.99
N LYS A 15 -0.13 -19.43 22.79
CA LYS A 15 0.36 -20.81 22.61
C LYS A 15 1.03 -21.01 21.25
N THR A 16 2.34 -20.78 21.23
CA THR A 16 3.35 -21.39 20.34
C THR A 16 3.02 -21.35 18.85
N MET A 17 3.04 -20.15 18.25
CA MET A 17 3.36 -20.07 16.83
C MET A 17 4.87 -20.34 16.68
N SER A 18 5.22 -21.43 15.99
CA SER A 18 6.53 -21.59 15.34
C SER A 18 6.95 -20.25 14.72
N PRO A 19 8.23 -19.84 14.73
CA PRO A 19 8.67 -18.59 14.11
C PRO A 19 8.38 -18.65 12.61
N ARG A 20 7.15 -18.27 12.25
CA ARG A 20 6.75 -18.07 10.87
C ARG A 20 7.56 -16.87 10.42
N ARG A 21 8.32 -17.05 9.34
CA ARG A 21 9.00 -15.95 8.66
C ARG A 21 7.98 -14.83 8.52
N CYS A 22 8.27 -13.70 9.15
CA CYS A 22 7.32 -12.60 9.24
C CYS A 22 7.37 -11.88 7.90
N HIS A 23 6.54 -12.33 6.96
CA HIS A 23 6.37 -11.67 5.66
C HIS A 23 5.93 -10.23 5.91
N HIS A 24 6.75 -9.27 5.47
CA HIS A 24 6.49 -7.85 5.65
C HIS A 24 5.64 -7.35 4.48
N LEU A 25 4.33 -7.22 4.69
CA LEU A 25 3.41 -6.71 3.66
C LEU A 25 3.53 -5.19 3.53
N VAL A 26 3.91 -4.72 2.35
CA VAL A 26 3.99 -3.30 2.03
C VAL A 26 2.87 -2.94 1.04
N VAL A 27 1.97 -2.07 1.46
CA VAL A 27 0.89 -1.53 0.62
C VAL A 27 1.31 -0.18 0.06
N MET A 28 1.51 -0.13 -1.26
CA MET A 28 1.84 1.08 -2.01
C MET A 28 0.56 1.67 -2.62
N ILE A 29 0.09 2.78 -2.07
CA ILE A 29 -1.12 3.46 -2.53
C ILE A 29 -0.76 4.55 -3.53
N HIS A 30 -1.03 4.30 -4.81
CA HIS A 30 -0.77 5.23 -5.90
C HIS A 30 -1.82 6.33 -5.92
N CYS A 31 -1.40 7.58 -5.75
CA CYS A 31 -2.33 8.71 -5.58
C CYS A 31 -2.68 9.46 -6.89
N GLY A 32 -2.45 8.88 -8.07
CA GLY A 32 -2.60 9.54 -9.38
C GLY A 32 -3.78 9.04 -10.24
N PRO A 33 -4.32 9.85 -11.19
CA PRO A 33 -4.12 11.30 -11.39
C PRO A 33 -5.33 12.11 -10.87
N LYS A 34 -5.06 13.22 -10.17
CA LYS A 34 -6.03 14.23 -9.65
C LYS A 34 -6.99 13.80 -8.51
N THR A 35 -6.97 12.54 -8.09
CA THR A 35 -7.96 11.99 -7.14
C THR A 35 -7.42 11.45 -5.83
N GLY A 36 -6.10 11.39 -5.69
CA GLY A 36 -5.44 11.23 -4.40
C GLY A 36 -5.71 12.47 -3.54
N SER A 37 -6.87 12.44 -2.89
CA SER A 37 -7.35 13.42 -1.94
C SER A 37 -6.20 13.94 -1.06
N THR A 38 -6.13 15.26 -0.86
CA THR A 38 -5.26 15.86 0.16
C THR A 38 -5.38 15.17 1.52
N MET A 39 -6.53 14.53 1.79
CA MET A 39 -6.73 13.70 2.97
C MET A 39 -5.89 12.42 2.97
N LEU A 40 -5.71 11.75 1.82
CA LEU A 40 -4.89 10.54 1.73
C LEU A 40 -3.40 10.89 1.92
N HIS A 41 -2.94 12.01 1.35
CA HIS A 41 -1.60 12.53 1.65
C HIS A 41 -1.44 12.83 3.14
N ALA A 42 -2.42 13.48 3.75
CA ALA A 42 -2.40 13.77 5.18
C ALA A 42 -2.42 12.48 6.03
N ALA A 43 -3.21 11.48 5.66
CA ALA A 43 -3.29 10.20 6.34
C ALA A 43 -1.96 9.44 6.27
N CYS A 44 -1.34 9.35 5.08
CA CYS A 44 -0.01 8.76 4.92
C CYS A 44 1.07 9.53 5.70
N GLN A 45 1.03 10.86 5.72
CA GLN A 45 1.95 11.66 6.55
C GLN A 45 1.75 11.40 8.04
N SER A 46 0.51 11.35 8.52
CA SER A 46 0.18 11.01 9.92
C SER A 46 0.68 9.61 10.26
N ASN A 47 0.42 8.63 9.40
CA ASN A 47 0.87 7.25 9.57
C ASN A 47 2.40 7.16 9.72
N LEU A 48 3.16 7.80 8.82
CA LEU A 48 4.63 7.83 8.88
C LEU A 48 5.15 8.53 10.14
N LYS A 49 4.46 9.59 10.58
CA LYS A 49 4.84 10.33 11.79
C LYS A 49 4.57 9.51 13.05
N GLU A 50 3.40 8.90 13.16
CA GLU A 50 2.95 8.17 14.35
C GLU A 50 3.69 6.84 14.50
N ILE A 51 3.86 6.10 13.41
CA ILE A 51 4.47 4.75 13.45
C ILE A 51 6.00 4.83 13.33
N CYS A 52 6.53 5.69 12.46
CA CYS A 52 7.96 5.73 12.13
C CYS A 52 8.68 7.01 12.60
N GLY A 53 7.99 7.94 13.27
CA GLY A 53 8.62 9.18 13.76
C GLY A 53 9.08 10.14 12.64
N VAL A 54 8.65 9.91 11.40
CA VAL A 54 9.08 10.71 10.25
C VAL A 54 8.44 12.10 10.35
N LYS A 55 9.29 13.14 10.40
CA LYS A 55 8.81 14.52 10.42
C LYS A 55 8.19 14.90 9.08
N LYS A 56 7.16 15.73 9.13
CA LYS A 56 6.48 16.24 7.93
C LYS A 56 7.44 17.07 7.09
N GLN A 57 7.65 16.66 5.84
CA GLN A 57 8.44 17.39 4.85
C GLN A 57 7.51 17.95 3.77
N GLY A 58 6.89 19.09 4.07
CA GLY A 58 6.00 19.77 3.11
C GLY A 58 4.64 19.11 2.92
N ARG A 59 4.10 19.17 1.68
CA ARG A 59 2.72 18.77 1.35
C ARG A 59 2.56 17.27 1.17
N PHE A 60 3.60 16.56 0.75
CA PHE A 60 3.54 15.15 0.40
C PHE A 60 4.22 14.28 1.46
N PRO A 61 3.83 13.00 1.58
CA PRO A 61 4.59 12.02 2.35
C PRO A 61 6.05 11.94 1.90
N ALA A 62 6.96 11.61 2.82
CA ALA A 62 8.35 11.35 2.45
C ALA A 62 8.41 10.18 1.46
N GLY A 63 9.20 10.31 0.39
CA GLY A 63 9.28 9.32 -0.68
C GLY A 63 8.12 9.32 -1.68
N TYR A 64 7.17 10.27 -1.60
CA TYR A 64 5.98 10.27 -2.46
C TYR A 64 6.29 10.30 -3.97
N VAL A 65 7.31 11.05 -4.39
CA VAL A 65 7.79 11.15 -5.79
C VAL A 65 9.29 10.86 -5.91
N ASP A 66 9.93 10.53 -4.78
CA ASP A 66 11.37 10.41 -4.67
C ASP A 66 11.71 8.98 -4.22
N GLU A 67 11.99 8.17 -5.22
CA GLU A 67 12.26 6.74 -5.10
C GLU A 67 13.52 6.44 -4.24
N PRO A 68 14.67 7.11 -4.44
CA PRO A 68 15.82 7.05 -3.53
C PRO A 68 15.51 7.37 -2.06
N VAL A 69 14.46 8.16 -1.78
CA VAL A 69 14.00 8.42 -0.41
C VAL A 69 13.03 7.34 0.07
N LEU A 70 12.18 6.81 -0.82
CA LEU A 70 11.13 5.85 -0.49
C LEU A 70 11.68 4.50 -0.03
N PHE A 71 12.58 3.86 -0.77
CA PHE A 71 13.00 2.49 -0.44
C PHE A 71 13.78 2.39 0.88
N PRO A 72 14.74 3.28 1.16
CA PRO A 72 15.37 3.30 2.48
C PRO A 72 14.36 3.56 3.60
N LEU A 73 13.32 4.35 3.32
CA LEU A 73 12.25 4.62 4.26
C LEU A 73 11.43 3.36 4.57
N ILE A 74 11.04 2.59 3.55
CA ILE A 74 10.34 1.30 3.71
C ILE A 74 11.18 0.35 4.57
N CYS A 75 12.47 0.24 4.28
CA CYS A 75 13.38 -0.63 5.02
C CYS A 75 13.55 -0.21 6.49
N ARG A 76 13.58 1.10 6.77
CA ARG A 76 13.73 1.64 8.13
C ARG A 76 12.41 1.58 8.92
N CYS A 77 11.27 1.68 8.27
CA CYS A 77 9.96 1.78 8.89
C CYS A 77 9.22 0.43 8.90
N ILE A 78 9.78 -0.60 9.54
CA ILE A 78 9.29 -2.00 9.49
C ILE A 78 7.89 -2.24 10.07
N HIS A 79 7.31 -1.26 10.76
CA HIS A 79 5.94 -1.32 11.28
C HIS A 79 4.95 -0.49 10.45
N THR A 80 5.46 0.25 9.46
CA THR A 80 4.65 1.03 8.55
C THR A 80 4.31 0.17 7.35
N MET A 81 3.03 -0.18 7.22
CA MET A 81 2.57 -1.02 6.11
C MET A 81 2.03 -0.23 4.93
N HIS A 82 1.75 1.08 5.08
CA HIS A 82 1.12 1.89 4.05
C HIS A 82 2.02 3.05 3.62
N PHE A 83 2.31 3.10 2.32
CA PHE A 83 3.07 4.18 1.69
C PHE A 83 2.29 4.77 0.54
N CYS A 84 2.10 6.09 0.56
CA CYS A 84 1.54 6.81 -0.58
C CYS A 84 2.65 7.14 -1.58
N VAL A 85 2.41 6.89 -2.85
CA VAL A 85 3.37 7.15 -3.94
C VAL A 85 2.71 7.78 -5.16
N LYS A 86 3.53 8.37 -6.02
CA LYS A 86 3.14 8.89 -7.33
C LYS A 86 4.23 8.54 -8.34
N GLU A 87 3.83 7.82 -9.38
CA GLU A 87 4.69 7.49 -10.53
C GLU A 87 5.94 6.67 -10.14
N ILE A 88 5.95 6.07 -8.94
CA ILE A 88 7.01 5.15 -8.50
C ILE A 88 6.49 3.73 -8.65
N MET A 89 7.13 2.99 -9.54
CA MET A 89 7.04 1.55 -9.63
C MET A 89 8.37 0.98 -9.13
N MET A 90 8.36 -0.13 -8.39
CA MET A 90 9.59 -0.73 -7.86
C MET A 90 10.58 -1.03 -8.99
N PRO A 91 11.81 -0.48 -8.99
CA PRO A 91 12.84 -0.85 -9.94
C PRO A 91 13.19 -2.31 -9.72
N PRO A 92 13.32 -3.08 -10.80
CA PRO A 92 13.76 -4.46 -10.69
C PRO A 92 15.17 -4.58 -10.10
N GLU A 93 16.05 -3.68 -10.55
CA GLU A 93 17.49 -3.80 -10.35
C GLU A 93 17.97 -3.26 -8.98
N GLU A 94 17.11 -2.54 -8.25
CA GLU A 94 17.46 -1.85 -7.01
C GLU A 94 16.67 -2.32 -5.79
N VAL A 95 15.85 -3.37 -5.90
CA VAL A 95 15.28 -4.02 -4.70
C VAL A 95 16.48 -4.60 -3.95
N PRO A 96 16.97 -3.98 -2.87
CA PRO A 96 18.30 -4.29 -2.36
C PRO A 96 18.17 -5.58 -1.57
N THR A 97 18.25 -6.75 -2.24
CA THR A 97 18.02 -8.10 -1.70
C THR A 97 17.24 -7.99 -0.40
N ILE A 98 16.02 -7.45 -0.48
CA ILE A 98 15.18 -7.29 0.70
C ILE A 98 15.10 -8.72 1.17
N ARG A 99 15.75 -8.96 2.32
CA ARG A 99 16.21 -10.27 2.81
C ARG A 99 15.17 -11.34 2.50
N ASP A 100 15.57 -12.60 2.36
CA ASP A 100 14.75 -13.80 2.07
C ASP A 100 13.39 -13.94 2.82
N ASP A 101 13.09 -13.03 3.73
CA ASP A 101 11.79 -12.62 4.28
C ASP A 101 11.00 -11.74 3.27
N ILE A 102 10.53 -12.40 2.21
CA ILE A 102 9.71 -11.85 1.11
C ILE A 102 8.72 -10.78 1.61
N SER A 103 8.91 -9.54 1.15
CA SER A 103 7.95 -8.46 1.31
C SER A 103 6.95 -8.51 0.16
N LEU A 104 5.67 -8.69 0.46
CA LEU A 104 4.62 -8.62 -0.55
C LEU A 104 4.30 -7.15 -0.82
N PHE A 105 4.43 -6.69 -2.06
CA PHE A 105 4.09 -5.33 -2.45
C PHE A 105 2.70 -5.29 -3.08
N VAL A 106 1.71 -4.73 -2.38
CA VAL A 106 0.37 -4.52 -2.93
C VAL A 106 0.26 -3.12 -3.46
N HIS A 107 0.18 -2.99 -4.78
CA HIS A 107 -0.02 -1.69 -5.42
C HIS A 107 -1.51 -1.40 -5.58
N MET A 108 -1.98 -0.35 -4.91
CA MET A 108 -3.38 0.07 -4.96
C MET A 108 -3.56 1.29 -5.87
N PHE A 109 -4.46 1.18 -6.84
CA PHE A 109 -4.77 2.27 -7.79
C PHE A 109 -6.23 2.71 -7.67
N PRO A 110 -6.51 3.96 -7.26
CA PRO A 110 -7.87 4.50 -7.23
C PRO A 110 -8.36 4.82 -8.64
N PHE A 111 -9.62 4.51 -8.92
CA PHE A 111 -10.33 5.01 -10.10
C PHE A 111 -11.62 5.75 -9.72
N ARG A 112 -12.02 6.71 -10.56
CA ARG A 112 -13.30 7.43 -10.48
C ARG A 112 -14.37 6.80 -11.35
N GLU A 113 -14.00 6.55 -12.61
CA GLU A 113 -14.85 5.91 -13.61
C GLU A 113 -14.06 4.74 -14.19
N TYR A 114 -14.73 3.60 -14.32
CA TYR A 114 -14.08 2.36 -14.77
C TYR A 114 -13.50 2.51 -16.19
N ASP A 115 -14.22 3.19 -17.08
CA ASP A 115 -13.81 3.37 -18.49
C ASP A 115 -12.59 4.29 -18.63
N ASP A 116 -12.51 5.37 -17.84
CA ASP A 116 -11.36 6.27 -17.80
C ASP A 116 -10.12 5.58 -17.22
N TRP A 117 -10.33 4.63 -16.29
CA TRP A 117 -9.26 3.80 -15.78
C TRP A 117 -8.84 2.72 -16.78
N ALA A 118 -9.75 1.99 -17.42
CA ALA A 118 -9.39 0.99 -18.43
C ALA A 118 -8.58 1.66 -19.56
N LYS A 119 -9.00 2.87 -19.98
CA LYS A 119 -8.23 3.69 -20.91
C LYS A 119 -6.89 4.11 -20.33
N SER A 120 -6.80 4.59 -19.08
CA SER A 120 -5.54 5.05 -18.48
C SER A 120 -4.56 3.91 -18.19
N ALA A 121 -5.06 2.74 -17.76
CA ALA A 121 -4.30 1.53 -17.53
C ALA A 121 -3.81 0.93 -18.84
N MET A 122 -4.67 0.82 -19.86
CA MET A 122 -4.22 0.43 -21.20
C MET A 122 -3.26 1.47 -21.80
N LYS A 123 -3.45 2.77 -21.54
CA LYS A 123 -2.52 3.83 -21.97
C LYS A 123 -1.16 3.74 -21.27
N GLN A 124 -1.15 3.40 -19.98
CA GLN A 124 0.08 3.17 -19.20
C GLN A 124 0.77 1.85 -19.57
N GLN A 125 0.01 0.84 -19.99
CA GLN A 125 0.51 -0.48 -20.36
C GLN A 125 0.95 -0.56 -21.83
N TYR A 126 0.33 0.21 -22.74
CA TYR A 126 0.51 0.03 -24.19
C TYR A 126 0.84 1.30 -24.98
N ASP A 127 0.42 2.50 -24.59
CA ASP A 127 0.61 3.67 -25.46
C ASP A 127 0.53 5.02 -24.73
N CYS A 128 1.70 5.60 -24.41
CA CYS A 128 1.80 7.02 -24.05
C CYS A 128 2.41 7.87 -25.18
N GLY A 129 1.97 7.68 -26.42
CA GLY A 129 2.22 8.62 -27.53
C GLY A 129 3.71 8.81 -27.87
N GLY A 130 4.51 7.73 -27.77
CA GLY A 130 5.94 7.76 -28.13
C GLY A 130 6.87 8.39 -27.09
N LEU A 131 6.42 8.68 -25.87
CA LEU A 131 7.27 9.26 -24.82
C LEU A 131 8.22 8.22 -24.19
N ARG A 132 9.50 8.58 -24.03
CA ARG A 132 10.58 7.73 -23.46
C ARG A 132 10.25 7.09 -22.11
N ALA A 133 9.36 7.69 -21.32
CA ALA A 133 8.94 7.16 -20.02
C ALA A 133 8.17 5.82 -20.14
N CYS A 134 7.51 5.53 -21.27
CA CYS A 134 6.75 4.29 -21.48
C CYS A 134 7.66 3.06 -21.61
N ASN A 135 8.87 3.24 -22.15
CA ASN A 135 9.90 2.19 -22.14
C ASN A 135 10.28 1.79 -20.71
N ARG A 136 10.11 2.68 -19.72
CA ARG A 136 10.43 2.35 -18.32
C ARG A 136 9.42 1.37 -17.74
N THR A 137 8.12 1.54 -18.01
CA THR A 137 7.08 0.62 -17.51
C THR A 137 7.15 -0.75 -18.19
N SER A 138 7.31 -0.82 -19.52
CA SER A 138 7.48 -2.11 -20.24
C SER A 138 8.72 -2.84 -19.74
N LYS A 139 9.86 -2.15 -19.66
CA LYS A 139 11.10 -2.73 -19.12
C LYS A 139 10.94 -3.18 -17.67
N LEU A 140 10.13 -2.48 -16.88
CA LEU A 140 9.88 -2.83 -15.49
C LEU A 140 8.97 -4.07 -15.39
N LEU A 141 7.97 -4.22 -16.25
CA LEU A 141 7.17 -5.45 -16.35
C LEU A 141 8.00 -6.64 -16.86
N GLU A 142 8.79 -6.44 -17.92
CA GLU A 142 9.73 -7.45 -18.45
C GLU A 142 10.74 -7.88 -17.38
N ALA A 143 11.22 -6.94 -16.58
CA ALA A 143 12.17 -7.25 -15.53
C ALA A 143 11.51 -7.85 -14.28
N MET A 144 10.26 -7.51 -13.96
CA MET A 144 9.48 -8.24 -12.93
C MET A 144 9.24 -9.69 -13.34
N GLU A 145 8.93 -9.94 -14.62
CA GLU A 145 8.84 -11.27 -15.20
C GLU A 145 10.18 -12.01 -15.12
N PHE A 146 11.28 -11.33 -15.46
CA PHE A 146 12.64 -11.88 -15.35
C PHE A 146 13.01 -12.26 -13.91
N MET A 147 12.60 -11.45 -12.92
CA MET A 147 12.90 -11.70 -11.50
C MET A 147 11.93 -12.69 -10.84
N ASN A 148 10.92 -13.18 -11.57
CA ASN A 148 9.85 -14.03 -11.03
C ASN A 148 9.15 -13.41 -9.81
N GLU A 149 9.06 -12.07 -9.78
CA GLU A 149 8.38 -11.34 -8.71
C GLU A 149 6.90 -11.16 -9.07
N SER A 150 6.01 -11.61 -8.18
CA SER A 150 4.57 -11.37 -8.33
C SER A 150 4.16 -10.17 -7.50
N HIS A 151 3.74 -9.09 -8.17
CA HIS A 151 3.23 -7.89 -7.52
C HIS A 151 1.71 -7.82 -7.71
N PRO A 152 0.90 -8.01 -6.66
CA PRO A 152 -0.54 -7.86 -6.75
C PRO A 152 -0.92 -6.39 -7.00
N PHE A 153 -1.66 -6.18 -8.09
CA PHE A 153 -2.31 -4.92 -8.41
C PHE A 153 -3.76 -4.95 -7.93
N LEU A 154 -4.10 -4.07 -6.99
CA LEU A 154 -5.45 -3.93 -6.48
C LEU A 154 -6.09 -2.65 -7.00
N LEU A 155 -7.18 -2.82 -7.73
CA LEU A 155 -7.97 -1.74 -8.27
C LEU A 155 -9.15 -1.50 -7.34
N TYR A 156 -9.41 -0.23 -7.03
CA TYR A 156 -10.54 0.11 -6.19
C TYR A 156 -11.18 1.41 -6.62
N HIS A 157 -12.50 1.47 -6.48
CA HIS A 157 -13.21 2.73 -6.64
C HIS A 157 -12.82 3.65 -5.47
N TYR A 158 -12.46 4.91 -5.73
CA TYR A 158 -11.88 5.78 -4.70
C TYR A 158 -12.75 5.96 -3.44
N LEU A 159 -14.07 5.83 -3.56
CA LEU A 159 -15.01 5.88 -2.43
C LEU A 159 -14.93 4.63 -1.54
N GLU A 160 -14.39 3.53 -2.04
CA GLU A 160 -14.29 2.25 -1.36
C GLU A 160 -12.95 2.07 -0.63
N LEU A 161 -12.05 3.07 -0.65
CA LEU A 161 -10.72 2.97 -0.04
C LEU A 161 -10.77 2.37 1.37
N THR A 162 -11.64 2.89 2.23
CA THR A 162 -11.76 2.42 3.61
C THR A 162 -12.25 0.97 3.71
N ASN A 163 -13.18 0.55 2.84
CA ASN A 163 -13.66 -0.83 2.79
C ASN A 163 -12.53 -1.77 2.31
N VAL A 164 -11.82 -1.37 1.25
CA VAL A 164 -10.71 -2.16 0.71
C VAL A 164 -9.57 -2.29 1.72
N LEU A 165 -9.15 -1.19 2.36
CA LEU A 165 -8.16 -1.23 3.43
C LEU A 165 -8.65 -2.03 4.64
N GLY A 166 -9.95 -1.99 4.96
CA GLY A 166 -10.54 -2.81 6.01
C GLY A 166 -10.47 -4.30 5.71
N ARG A 167 -10.77 -4.71 4.47
CA ARG A 167 -10.65 -6.11 4.04
C ARG A 167 -9.21 -6.58 4.05
N LEU A 168 -8.29 -5.76 3.52
CA LEU A 168 -6.85 -6.02 3.61
C LEU A 168 -6.39 -6.09 5.08
N GLY A 169 -6.96 -5.26 5.94
CA GLY A 169 -6.75 -5.27 7.39
C GLY A 169 -7.16 -6.57 8.05
N ILE A 170 -8.32 -7.12 7.70
CA ILE A 170 -8.82 -8.40 8.22
C ILE A 170 -7.98 -9.57 7.70
N GLU A 171 -7.70 -9.59 6.39
CA GLU A 171 -7.01 -10.70 5.72
C GLU A 171 -5.53 -10.78 6.12
N TYR A 172 -4.85 -9.64 6.20
CA TYR A 172 -3.39 -9.58 6.38
C TYR A 172 -2.96 -8.94 7.70
N GLY A 173 -3.90 -8.59 8.60
CA GLY A 173 -3.58 -7.92 9.86
C GLY A 173 -3.08 -6.49 9.70
N LEU A 174 -3.45 -5.81 8.62
CA LEU A 174 -3.02 -4.45 8.32
C LEU A 174 -3.73 -3.40 9.20
N PRO A 175 -3.00 -2.47 9.84
CA PRO A 175 -3.63 -1.37 10.55
C PRO A 175 -4.31 -0.43 9.56
N LEU A 176 -5.49 0.07 9.90
CA LEU A 176 -6.15 1.09 9.09
C LEU A 176 -5.34 2.39 9.06
N LEU A 177 -5.40 3.11 7.94
CA LEU A 177 -4.82 4.45 7.87
C LEU A 177 -5.50 5.37 8.91
N PRO A 178 -4.73 6.17 9.66
CA PRO A 178 -5.29 7.12 10.60
C PRO A 178 -6.38 7.98 9.93
N LYS A 179 -7.52 8.10 10.61
CA LYS A 179 -8.69 8.89 10.17
C LYS A 179 -9.41 8.41 8.91
N SER A 180 -9.08 7.23 8.37
CA SER A 180 -9.81 6.64 7.23
C SER A 180 -11.29 6.38 7.54
N ASN A 181 -11.63 6.19 8.82
CA ASN A 181 -12.98 5.81 9.26
C ASN A 181 -13.84 6.99 9.73
N GLU A 182 -13.22 8.14 10.05
CA GLU A 182 -13.92 9.27 10.66
C GLU A 182 -14.96 9.90 9.72
N ARG A 183 -14.81 9.71 8.40
CA ARG A 183 -15.70 10.28 7.39
C ARG A 183 -17.06 9.55 7.25
N MET A 184 -17.19 8.30 7.72
CA MET A 184 -18.47 7.58 7.64
C MET A 184 -19.50 8.02 8.69
N LYS A 185 -19.11 8.84 9.68
CA LYS A 185 -20.03 9.33 10.73
C LYS A 185 -20.76 10.63 10.38
N GLY A 186 -20.50 11.23 9.22
CA GLY A 186 -21.00 12.57 8.85
C GLY A 186 -22.09 12.60 7.77
N LYS A 187 -22.81 11.50 7.53
CA LYS A 187 -23.94 11.44 6.59
C LYS A 187 -25.11 10.69 7.20
#